data_AF-A0A2V9VJA1-F1
#
_entry.id   AF-A0A2V9VJA1-F1
#
_cell.length_a   1.000
_cell.length_b   1.000
_cell.length_c   1.000
_cell.angle_alpha   90.00
_cell.angle_beta   90.00
_cell.angle_gamma   90.00
#
_symmetry.space_group_name_H-M   'P 1'
#
loop_
_entity.id
_entity.type
_entity.pdbx_description
1 polymer ?
#
loop_
_entity_poly.entity_id
_entity_poly.type
_entity_poly.pdbx_seq_one_letter_code
_entity_poly.pdbx_strand_id
1 'polypeptide(L)'
;MAKCAQCGRMLPAFSFQRICQWCVRHEAAQRGEEPENAIQPVMPVPWAAGDSSGVIVTQAFFGINIAVFAAMALQGIAMDPNSQQLIHWGANFGPLTLGGQPWRLLTCTFVHIGLLHIFFNMWCLWDLGAMCESLYGHWTFAAVYLISGVAASLTSVWWRSVGVSAGASGAIFGIVGALIASHYLGEFSAPGFAVRSRLRSVLIFAGYALLFGAVSGRTDNAAHIGGLVTGLIFGALIARAAPERDSLRRIGVVLCVGLLVLGGGAWLHQSRSYLIHAQRGDALVEENKTDEGAAEFQLAIRQRPDYLPAHFGLAHAYFDKGRFNEAEAELSRVLQLQPGHAGAKYELGMVYLHQQRIVESKGEFMELLRTDKNDAYAHLGLGMALAAEQNHRGALQEFKTDRLGRNQAEAVRRSHCRLPQTTRKLGRRLRHRDRPCRGLSGQRHVERSQRCARKSREVEKGKIAKSFPAFRLPGTDVNLPNPQTSPAAIFPELSGDARKWPSSAAPRTVVAPSLPTRRIRSRIRFGRTPACLPSHLSPVGGVHDDAASSEMAP
;
A
#
# COMPACT_ATOMS: atom_id res chain seq x y z
N MET A 1 29.65 31.54 -8.45
CA MET A 1 29.01 32.77 -7.97
C MET A 1 29.96 33.91 -8.25
N ALA A 2 29.51 34.94 -8.96
CA ALA A 2 30.28 36.17 -9.15
C ALA A 2 30.23 37.01 -7.86
N LYS A 3 31.19 37.93 -7.71
CA LYS A 3 31.08 39.02 -6.73
C LYS A 3 30.53 40.25 -7.44
N CYS A 4 29.72 41.04 -6.73
CA CYS A 4 29.34 42.39 -7.16
C CYS A 4 30.61 43.21 -7.40
N ALA A 5 30.74 43.82 -8.57
CA ALA A 5 31.91 44.59 -8.96
C ALA A 5 32.16 45.83 -8.07
N GLN A 6 31.12 46.33 -7.40
CA GLN A 6 31.15 47.59 -6.66
C GLN A 6 31.28 47.41 -5.13
N CYS A 7 30.69 46.36 -4.56
CA CYS A 7 30.74 46.11 -3.10
C CYS A 7 31.29 44.73 -2.69
N GLY A 8 31.74 43.90 -3.64
CA GLY A 8 32.34 42.59 -3.36
C GLY A 8 31.39 41.50 -2.84
N ARG A 9 30.11 41.82 -2.54
CA ARG A 9 29.08 40.87 -2.09
C ARG A 9 28.91 39.72 -3.10
N MET A 10 28.68 38.49 -2.63
CA MET A 10 28.36 37.38 -3.54
C MET A 10 26.99 37.59 -4.19
N LEU A 11 26.94 37.47 -5.50
CA LEU A 11 25.71 37.50 -6.29
C LEU A 11 25.06 36.11 -6.35
N PRO A 12 23.72 36.01 -6.50
CA PRO A 12 23.04 34.74 -6.71
C PRO A 12 23.64 33.93 -7.85
N ALA A 13 23.56 32.61 -7.76
CA ALA A 13 23.86 31.75 -8.89
C ALA A 13 22.90 32.05 -10.04
N PHE A 14 23.40 31.98 -11.28
CA PHE A 14 22.66 32.32 -12.50
C PHE A 14 22.23 33.80 -12.61
N SER A 15 22.76 34.71 -11.79
CA SER A 15 22.67 36.15 -12.07
C SER A 15 23.65 36.54 -13.18
N PHE A 16 23.15 37.21 -14.22
CA PHE A 16 23.94 37.84 -15.28
C PHE A 16 24.33 39.30 -14.95
N GLN A 17 23.85 39.85 -13.83
CA GLN A 17 24.16 41.21 -13.40
C GLN A 17 25.59 41.28 -12.84
N ARG A 18 26.31 42.38 -13.10
CA ARG A 18 27.64 42.64 -12.50
C ARG A 18 27.57 43.39 -11.17
N ILE A 19 26.42 43.99 -10.86
CA ILE A 19 26.16 44.85 -9.71
C ILE A 19 24.96 44.27 -8.94
N CYS A 20 25.00 44.24 -7.60
CA CYS A 20 23.90 43.72 -6.79
C CYS A 20 22.74 44.74 -6.68
N GLN A 21 21.53 44.26 -6.34
CA GLN A 21 20.37 45.16 -6.19
C GLN A 21 20.59 46.27 -5.17
N TRP A 22 21.35 46.03 -4.10
CA TRP A 22 21.67 47.07 -3.12
C TRP A 22 22.49 48.20 -3.73
N CYS A 23 23.54 47.89 -4.50
CA CYS A 23 24.33 48.92 -5.18
C CYS A 23 23.49 49.72 -6.18
N VAL A 24 22.63 49.04 -6.96
CA VAL A 24 21.70 49.72 -7.90
C VAL A 24 20.77 50.69 -7.18
N ARG A 25 20.14 50.27 -6.06
CA ARG A 25 19.25 51.15 -5.28
C ARG A 25 19.99 52.28 -4.57
N HIS A 26 21.17 52.00 -4.00
CA HIS A 26 22.00 53.01 -3.34
C HIS A 26 22.45 54.08 -4.33
N GLU A 27 22.84 53.70 -5.54
CA GLU A 27 23.23 54.63 -6.59
C GLU A 27 22.04 55.46 -7.11
N ALA A 28 20.87 54.84 -7.30
CA ALA A 28 19.62 55.56 -7.63
C ALA A 28 19.24 56.58 -6.55
N ALA A 29 19.32 56.18 -5.27
CA ALA A 29 19.04 57.05 -4.14
C ALA A 29 20.07 58.20 -4.02
N GLN A 30 21.35 57.97 -4.37
CA GLN A 30 22.37 59.02 -4.46
C GLN A 30 22.14 59.98 -5.63
N ARG A 31 21.46 59.56 -6.70
CA ARG A 31 21.06 60.42 -7.83
C ARG A 31 19.78 61.23 -7.56
N GLY A 32 19.16 61.09 -6.40
CA GLY A 32 17.89 61.75 -6.07
C GLY A 32 16.68 61.17 -6.81
N GLU A 33 16.77 59.93 -7.29
CA GLU A 33 15.66 59.21 -7.94
C GLU A 33 14.66 58.63 -6.91
N GLU A 34 15.04 58.60 -5.63
CA GLU A 34 14.20 58.30 -4.47
C GLU A 34 13.73 59.62 -3.84
N PRO A 35 12.52 59.69 -3.24
CA PRO A 35 12.00 60.92 -2.65
C PRO A 35 12.86 61.42 -1.48
N GLU A 36 12.87 62.73 -1.23
CA GLU A 36 13.79 63.43 -0.31
C GLU A 36 13.71 62.96 1.16
N ASN A 37 12.59 62.33 1.53
CA ASN A 37 12.32 61.71 2.82
C ASN A 37 12.51 60.18 2.84
N ALA A 38 13.05 59.58 1.78
CA ALA A 38 13.43 58.18 1.75
C ALA A 38 14.59 57.94 2.74
N ILE A 39 14.30 57.21 3.81
CA ILE A 39 15.32 56.72 4.74
C ILE A 39 16.28 55.84 3.93
N GLN A 40 17.50 56.32 3.71
CA GLN A 40 18.56 55.56 3.05
C GLN A 40 18.69 54.21 3.74
N PRO A 41 18.41 53.09 3.04
CA PRO A 41 18.33 51.80 3.72
C PRO A 41 19.73 51.36 4.15
N VAL A 42 20.08 51.61 5.42
CA VAL A 42 21.17 50.91 6.13
C VAL A 42 20.70 49.47 6.38
N MET A 43 20.55 48.75 5.28
CA MET A 43 19.89 47.46 5.27
C MET A 43 20.84 46.38 5.77
N PRO A 44 20.47 45.62 6.81
CA PRO A 44 21.14 44.36 7.06
C PRO A 44 21.07 43.52 5.78
N VAL A 45 22.09 42.70 5.59
CA VAL A 45 22.14 41.69 4.54
C VAL A 45 20.80 40.93 4.55
N PRO A 46 20.09 40.74 3.42
CA PRO A 46 18.76 40.11 3.43
C PRO A 46 18.76 38.75 4.15
N TRP A 47 19.92 38.08 4.12
CA TRP A 47 20.20 36.82 4.79
C TRP A 47 21.32 36.94 5.85
N ALA A 48 21.25 37.98 6.68
CA ALA A 48 21.98 38.00 7.96
C ALA A 48 21.33 37.01 8.94
N ALA A 49 22.16 36.21 9.61
CA ALA A 49 21.75 35.52 10.83
C ALA A 49 21.46 36.60 11.88
N GLY A 50 20.22 36.66 12.36
CA GLY A 50 19.83 37.65 13.36
C GLY A 50 20.24 37.22 14.77
N ASP A 51 20.37 38.19 15.68
CA ASP A 51 20.77 38.00 17.08
C ASP A 51 19.78 37.18 17.93
N SER A 52 18.73 36.60 17.32
CA SER A 52 17.82 35.66 17.93
C SER A 52 18.55 34.35 18.29
N SER A 53 19.13 34.33 19.49
CA SER A 53 19.93 33.22 20.05
C SER A 53 19.13 31.95 20.37
N GLY A 54 17.79 32.02 20.38
CA GLY A 54 16.91 30.89 20.66
C GLY A 54 16.45 30.17 19.38
N VAL A 55 16.77 28.88 19.24
CA VAL A 55 16.21 27.98 18.21
C VAL A 55 14.97 27.26 18.75
N ILE A 56 14.01 28.05 19.24
CA ILE A 56 12.88 27.61 20.08
C ILE A 56 11.95 26.68 19.32
N VAL A 57 11.69 26.93 18.02
CA VAL A 57 10.80 26.09 17.22
C VAL A 57 11.48 24.76 16.88
N THR A 58 12.79 24.79 16.60
CA THR A 58 13.59 23.57 16.41
C THR A 58 13.59 22.72 17.68
N GLN A 59 13.79 23.33 18.85
CA GLN A 59 13.70 22.68 20.15
C GLN A 59 12.29 22.11 20.42
N ALA A 60 11.24 22.85 20.08
CA ALA A 60 9.85 22.39 20.24
C ALA A 60 9.55 21.18 19.36
N PHE A 61 9.89 21.21 18.06
CA PHE A 61 9.70 20.06 17.19
C PHE A 61 10.56 18.86 17.61
N PHE A 62 11.82 19.07 18.02
CA PHE A 62 12.67 18.02 18.58
C PHE A 62 12.00 17.38 19.81
N GLY A 63 11.54 18.20 20.76
CA GLY A 63 10.85 17.74 21.97
C GLY A 63 9.58 16.95 21.68
N ILE A 64 8.74 17.40 20.74
CA ILE A 64 7.51 16.70 20.34
C ILE A 64 7.85 15.32 19.74
N ASN A 65 8.83 15.24 18.83
CA ASN A 65 9.23 13.98 18.22
C ASN A 65 9.77 12.98 19.25
N ILE A 66 10.64 13.43 20.16
CA ILE A 66 11.14 12.61 21.27
C ILE A 66 10.01 12.16 22.20
N ALA A 67 9.07 13.05 22.55
CA ALA A 67 7.95 12.72 23.42
C ALA A 67 7.00 11.67 22.80
N VAL A 68 6.65 11.81 21.51
CA VAL A 68 5.84 10.83 20.78
C VAL A 68 6.54 9.47 20.74
N PHE A 69 7.84 9.44 20.38
CA PHE A 69 8.59 8.19 20.33
C PHE A 69 8.80 7.56 21.71
N ALA A 70 9.01 8.35 22.76
CA ALA A 70 9.09 7.85 24.13
C ALA A 70 7.75 7.23 24.57
N ALA A 71 6.61 7.84 24.24
CA ALA A 71 5.30 7.29 24.54
C ALA A 71 5.01 5.99 23.74
N MET A 72 5.45 5.90 22.48
CA MET A 72 5.45 4.66 21.69
C MET A 72 6.38 3.59 22.32
N ALA A 73 7.52 3.98 22.89
CA ALA A 73 8.48 3.07 23.52
C ALA A 73 7.94 2.51 24.84
N LEU A 74 7.25 3.32 25.64
CA LEU A 74 6.55 2.90 26.85
C LEU A 74 5.42 1.88 26.57
N GLN A 75 4.84 1.91 25.36
CA GLN A 75 3.89 0.89 24.89
C GLN A 75 4.57 -0.35 24.26
N GLY A 76 5.91 -0.40 24.21
CA GLY A 76 6.67 -1.51 23.65
C GLY A 76 6.69 -1.58 22.11
N ILE A 77 6.16 -0.58 21.41
CA ILE A 77 5.99 -0.62 19.95
C ILE A 77 7.06 0.15 19.17
N ALA A 78 7.84 1.03 19.79
CA ALA A 78 8.71 1.97 19.06
C ALA A 78 9.83 1.33 18.21
N MET A 79 10.26 0.09 18.50
CA MET A 79 11.44 -0.51 17.87
C MET A 79 11.15 -1.25 16.57
N ASP A 80 10.10 -2.08 16.55
CA ASP A 80 9.64 -2.83 15.36
C ASP A 80 8.11 -2.93 15.33
N PRO A 81 7.40 -1.79 15.17
CA PRO A 81 5.94 -1.76 15.14
C PRO A 81 5.41 -2.35 13.84
N ASN A 82 4.31 -3.09 13.93
CA ASN A 82 3.56 -3.50 12.75
C ASN A 82 2.73 -2.33 12.17
N SER A 83 2.27 -2.49 10.94
CA SER A 83 1.49 -1.47 10.20
C SER A 83 0.26 -0.97 10.96
N GLN A 84 -0.44 -1.83 11.71
CA GLN A 84 -1.65 -1.45 12.47
C GLN A 84 -1.29 -0.58 13.68
N GLN A 85 -0.21 -0.91 14.40
CA GLN A 85 0.29 -0.10 15.52
C GLN A 85 0.70 1.30 15.06
N LEU A 86 1.33 1.41 13.87
CA LEU A 86 1.66 2.69 13.25
C LEU A 86 0.41 3.48 12.85
N ILE A 87 -0.56 2.84 12.19
CA ILE A 87 -1.84 3.45 11.82
C ILE A 87 -2.58 3.96 13.07
N HIS A 88 -2.61 3.20 14.15
CA HIS A 88 -3.21 3.64 15.42
C HIS A 88 -2.53 4.91 15.96
N TRP A 89 -1.20 4.99 15.90
CA TRP A 89 -0.42 6.16 16.32
C TRP A 89 -0.46 7.35 15.36
N GLY A 90 -1.24 7.29 14.28
CA GLY A 90 -1.41 8.40 13.35
C GLY A 90 -0.40 8.44 12.20
N ALA A 91 0.22 7.30 11.86
CA ALA A 91 0.94 7.16 10.60
C ALA A 91 0.01 7.40 9.40
N ASN A 92 0.60 7.83 8.29
CA ASN A 92 -0.11 8.13 7.06
C ASN A 92 -0.43 6.82 6.34
N PHE A 93 -1.70 6.64 5.97
CA PHE A 93 -2.18 5.46 5.28
C PHE A 93 -3.32 5.88 4.36
N GLY A 94 -3.07 5.83 3.05
CA GLY A 94 -3.94 6.42 2.02
C GLY A 94 -5.44 6.14 2.18
N PRO A 95 -5.89 4.91 2.51
CA PRO A 95 -7.30 4.61 2.69
C PRO A 95 -7.98 5.42 3.78
N LEU A 96 -7.32 5.58 4.93
CA LEU A 96 -7.86 6.37 6.04
C LEU A 96 -7.65 7.87 5.84
N THR A 97 -6.48 8.26 5.30
CA THR A 97 -6.16 9.67 5.04
C THR A 97 -7.16 10.31 4.07
N LEU A 98 -7.51 9.60 2.98
CA LEU A 98 -8.52 10.04 2.02
C LEU A 98 -9.95 9.70 2.47
N GLY A 99 -10.15 8.65 3.28
CA GLY A 99 -11.44 8.24 3.85
C GLY A 99 -11.91 9.04 5.07
N GLY A 100 -11.49 10.29 5.23
CA GLY A 100 -11.98 11.20 6.28
C GLY A 100 -11.03 11.43 7.47
N GLN A 101 -9.78 10.96 7.43
CA GLN A 101 -8.76 11.24 8.46
C GLN A 101 -7.59 12.09 7.93
N PRO A 102 -7.84 13.29 7.35
CA PRO A 102 -6.80 14.10 6.69
C PRO A 102 -5.72 14.60 7.66
N TRP A 103 -6.01 14.66 8.96
CA TRP A 103 -5.05 14.97 10.03
C TRP A 103 -3.81 14.04 10.01
N ARG A 104 -3.93 12.83 9.43
CA ARG A 104 -2.82 11.89 9.23
C ARG A 104 -1.66 12.46 8.42
N LEU A 105 -1.94 13.37 7.48
CA LEU A 105 -0.92 14.08 6.71
C LEU A 105 0.01 14.92 7.59
N LEU A 106 -0.47 15.34 8.77
CA LEU A 106 0.33 16.09 9.74
C LEU A 106 0.94 15.15 10.80
N THR A 107 0.12 14.31 11.45
CA THR A 107 0.57 13.50 12.61
C THR A 107 1.68 12.51 12.26
N CYS A 108 1.68 11.95 11.05
CA CYS A 108 2.71 11.00 10.61
C CYS A 108 4.13 11.62 10.59
N THR A 109 4.24 12.95 10.49
CA THR A 109 5.50 13.70 10.56
C THR A 109 6.18 13.54 11.94
N PHE A 110 5.44 13.12 12.97
CA PHE A 110 5.94 12.97 14.34
C PHE A 110 6.09 11.51 14.80
N VAL A 111 5.44 10.56 14.12
CA VAL A 111 5.53 9.12 14.40
C VAL A 111 6.87 8.57 13.88
N HIS A 112 7.61 7.82 14.68
CA HIS A 112 8.94 7.30 14.31
C HIS A 112 9.08 5.80 14.53
N ILE A 113 9.95 5.15 13.74
CA ILE A 113 10.14 3.70 13.68
C ILE A 113 11.62 3.38 13.95
N GLY A 114 11.94 2.82 15.11
CA GLY A 114 13.29 2.39 15.47
C GLY A 114 14.24 3.51 15.90
N LEU A 115 15.18 3.16 16.78
CA LEU A 115 16.10 4.10 17.43
C LEU A 115 17.01 4.86 16.45
N LEU A 116 17.57 4.18 15.45
CA LEU A 116 18.44 4.81 14.44
C LEU A 116 17.69 5.84 13.60
N HIS A 117 16.43 5.55 13.24
CA HIS A 117 15.63 6.45 12.41
C HIS A 117 15.33 7.75 13.17
N ILE A 118 14.88 7.69 14.43
CA ILE A 118 14.68 8.91 15.22
C ILE A 118 15.99 9.64 15.48
N PHE A 119 17.09 8.94 15.78
CA PHE A 119 18.41 9.57 15.98
C PHE A 119 18.82 10.43 14.78
N PHE A 120 18.78 9.88 13.56
CA PHE A 120 19.14 10.65 12.36
C PHE A 120 18.16 11.79 12.05
N ASN A 121 16.84 11.58 12.24
CA ASN A 121 15.87 12.67 12.08
C ASN A 121 16.15 13.81 13.07
N MET A 122 16.42 13.49 14.34
CA MET A 122 16.63 14.48 15.39
C MET A 122 17.97 15.20 15.26
N TRP A 123 19.03 14.52 14.82
CA TRP A 123 20.30 15.16 14.46
C TRP A 123 20.11 16.13 13.28
N CYS A 124 19.49 15.70 12.19
CA CYS A 124 19.26 16.57 11.03
C CYS A 124 18.30 17.74 11.34
N LEU A 125 17.28 17.52 12.18
CA LEU A 125 16.41 18.58 12.66
C LEU A 125 17.17 19.58 13.54
N TRP A 126 18.05 19.12 14.43
CA TRP A 126 18.84 20.02 15.26
C TRP A 126 19.83 20.87 14.45
N ASP A 127 20.59 20.27 13.54
CA ASP A 127 21.59 21.01 12.73
C ASP A 127 20.94 21.90 11.66
N LEU A 128 20.08 21.32 10.82
CA LEU A 128 19.49 22.02 9.67
C LEU A 128 18.28 22.86 10.06
N GLY A 129 17.50 22.42 11.04
CA GLY A 129 16.39 23.19 11.60
C GLY A 129 16.89 24.46 12.28
N ALA A 130 17.91 24.37 13.14
CA ALA A 130 18.53 25.55 13.76
C ALA A 130 19.05 26.56 12.72
N MET A 131 19.72 26.07 11.67
CA MET A 131 20.21 26.93 10.59
C MET A 131 19.06 27.57 9.79
N CYS A 132 18.00 26.81 9.51
CA CYS A 132 16.82 27.30 8.80
C CYS A 132 16.01 28.30 9.64
N GLU A 133 15.85 28.05 10.94
CA GLU A 133 15.17 28.93 11.90
C GLU A 133 15.93 30.26 12.08
N SER A 134 17.25 30.20 12.25
CA SER A 134 18.10 31.40 12.32
C SER A 134 18.02 32.24 11.04
N LEU A 135 17.90 31.59 9.88
CA LEU A 135 17.84 32.22 8.57
C LEU A 135 16.44 32.79 8.24
N TYR A 136 15.37 32.05 8.53
CA TYR A 136 14.00 32.35 8.11
C TYR A 136 13.15 33.03 9.19
N GLY A 137 13.55 32.92 10.46
CA GLY A 137 12.74 33.28 11.62
C GLY A 137 11.74 32.18 12.01
N HIS A 138 11.42 32.11 13.30
CA HIS A 138 10.61 31.09 13.97
C HIS A 138 9.36 30.65 13.16
N TRP A 139 8.49 31.60 12.80
CA TRP A 139 7.21 31.32 12.15
C TRP A 139 7.33 30.85 10.70
N THR A 140 8.29 31.41 9.95
CA THR A 140 8.51 30.97 8.55
C THR A 140 9.16 29.58 8.53
N PHE A 141 10.07 29.30 9.46
CA PHE A 141 10.62 27.95 9.65
C PHE A 141 9.55 26.94 10.06
N ALA A 142 8.67 27.27 11.01
CA ALA A 142 7.53 26.44 11.41
C ALA A 142 6.65 26.09 10.20
N ALA A 143 6.31 27.09 9.38
CA ALA A 143 5.53 26.89 8.16
C ALA A 143 6.25 26.00 7.13
N VAL A 144 7.55 26.22 6.89
CA VAL A 144 8.35 25.40 5.96
C VAL A 144 8.39 23.93 6.42
N TYR A 145 8.62 23.66 7.71
CA TYR A 145 8.62 22.30 8.25
C TYR A 145 7.23 21.64 8.10
N LEU A 146 6.17 22.29 8.61
CA LEU A 146 4.83 21.70 8.66
C LEU A 146 4.22 21.52 7.26
N ILE A 147 4.31 22.52 6.39
CA ILE A 147 3.72 22.46 5.04
C ILE A 147 4.51 21.47 4.16
N SER A 148 5.84 21.41 4.29
CA SER A 148 6.63 20.40 3.56
C SER A 148 6.36 18.98 4.09
N GLY A 149 6.12 18.80 5.39
CA GLY A 149 5.69 17.53 5.98
C GLY A 149 4.33 17.05 5.46
N VAL A 150 3.34 17.96 5.39
CA VAL A 150 2.03 17.67 4.78
C VAL A 150 2.15 17.38 3.29
N ALA A 151 2.95 18.15 2.55
CA ALA A 151 3.16 17.93 1.11
C ALA A 151 3.88 16.61 0.81
N ALA A 152 4.91 16.27 1.59
CA ALA A 152 5.58 14.97 1.56
C ALA A 152 4.59 13.82 1.79
N SER A 153 3.75 13.93 2.81
CA SER A 153 2.72 12.96 3.16
C SER A 153 1.65 12.83 2.07
N LEU A 154 1.33 13.93 1.38
CA LEU A 154 0.43 13.93 0.24
C LEU A 154 1.05 13.23 -0.98
N THR A 155 2.33 13.50 -1.28
CA THR A 155 3.08 12.83 -2.35
C THR A 155 3.21 11.32 -2.09
N SER A 156 3.37 10.92 -0.83
CA SER A 156 3.33 9.52 -0.40
C SER A 156 2.01 8.82 -0.78
N VAL A 157 0.86 9.40 -0.39
CA VAL A 157 -0.46 8.84 -0.73
C VAL A 157 -0.72 8.82 -2.23
N TRP A 158 -0.25 9.83 -2.97
CA TRP A 158 -0.39 9.90 -4.41
C TRP A 158 0.40 8.79 -5.14
N TRP A 159 1.62 8.51 -4.69
CA TRP A 159 2.53 7.53 -5.30
C TRP A 159 2.23 6.09 -4.84
N ARG A 160 1.95 5.89 -3.54
CA ARG A 160 1.71 4.59 -2.91
C ARG A 160 0.45 4.65 -2.04
N SER A 161 -0.71 4.58 -2.68
CA SER A 161 -2.02 4.75 -2.04
C SER A 161 -2.38 3.73 -0.95
N VAL A 162 -1.63 2.64 -0.79
CA VAL A 162 -1.84 1.60 0.25
C VAL A 162 -0.58 1.41 1.12
N GLY A 163 0.42 2.28 1.00
CA GLY A 163 1.60 2.29 1.87
C GLY A 163 1.29 2.90 3.25
N VAL A 164 1.96 2.41 4.29
CA VAL A 164 2.04 3.10 5.59
C VAL A 164 3.33 3.90 5.63
N SER A 165 3.25 5.17 6.04
CA SER A 165 4.38 6.09 6.10
C SER A 165 4.42 6.87 7.41
N ALA A 166 5.61 7.02 7.98
CA ALA A 166 5.86 7.70 9.26
C ALA A 166 7.30 8.25 9.32
N GLY A 167 7.44 9.45 9.89
CA GLY A 167 8.73 10.06 10.23
C GLY A 167 8.82 11.53 9.80
N ALA A 168 9.63 12.31 10.53
CA ALA A 168 9.89 13.72 10.24
C ALA A 168 10.63 13.94 8.91
N SER A 169 11.20 12.88 8.34
CA SER A 169 12.14 12.94 7.22
C SER A 169 11.61 13.71 6.01
N GLY A 170 10.31 13.61 5.65
CA GLY A 170 9.71 14.43 4.60
C GLY A 170 9.82 15.94 4.87
N ALA A 171 9.55 16.37 6.10
CA ALA A 171 9.72 17.77 6.53
C ALA A 171 11.19 18.21 6.57
N ILE A 172 12.10 17.30 6.95
CA ILE A 172 13.56 17.55 6.92
C ILE A 172 14.07 17.72 5.48
N PHE A 173 13.62 16.88 4.53
CA PHE A 173 13.90 17.10 3.12
C PHE A 173 13.32 18.42 2.60
N GLY A 174 12.20 18.90 3.17
CA GLY A 174 11.69 20.26 2.99
C GLY A 174 12.64 21.35 3.48
N ILE A 175 13.20 21.22 4.68
CA ILE A 175 14.24 22.12 5.19
C ILE A 175 15.46 22.11 4.24
N VAL A 176 15.92 20.92 3.83
CA VAL A 176 17.04 20.76 2.89
C VAL A 176 16.77 21.48 1.57
N GLY A 177 15.60 21.27 0.96
CA GLY A 177 15.21 21.92 -0.29
C GLY A 177 15.16 23.45 -0.16
N ALA A 178 14.60 23.95 0.95
CA ALA A 178 14.50 25.37 1.20
C ALA A 178 15.89 26.02 1.36
N LEU A 179 16.77 25.40 2.14
CA LEU A 179 18.15 25.84 2.32
C LEU A 179 18.96 25.79 1.01
N ILE A 180 18.78 24.75 0.18
CA ILE A 180 19.39 24.66 -1.17
C ILE A 180 18.92 25.84 -2.03
N ALA A 181 17.60 25.99 -2.21
CA ALA A 181 17.04 27.00 -3.10
C ALA A 181 17.41 28.42 -2.64
N SER A 182 17.33 28.69 -1.33
CA SER A 182 17.80 29.96 -0.79
C SER A 182 19.30 30.13 -1.01
N HIS A 183 20.18 29.15 -0.75
CA HIS A 183 21.63 29.29 -0.97
C HIS A 183 22.00 29.69 -2.41
N TYR A 184 21.34 29.11 -3.41
CA TYR A 184 21.63 29.42 -4.81
C TYR A 184 20.99 30.73 -5.30
N LEU A 185 19.85 31.15 -4.73
CA LEU A 185 19.08 32.30 -5.21
C LEU A 185 19.18 33.57 -4.35
N GLY A 186 19.67 33.46 -3.11
CA GLY A 186 19.76 34.56 -2.14
C GLY A 186 21.16 35.16 -1.99
N GLU A 187 21.22 36.41 -1.52
CA GLU A 187 22.47 37.12 -1.18
C GLU A 187 22.85 36.93 0.30
N PHE A 188 23.84 36.07 0.59
CA PHE A 188 24.31 35.79 1.96
C PHE A 188 25.63 36.50 2.29
N SER A 189 25.83 36.84 3.56
CA SER A 189 27.11 37.32 4.10
C SER A 189 27.91 36.26 4.87
N ALA A 190 27.49 34.99 4.86
CA ALA A 190 28.29 33.91 5.42
C ALA A 190 29.52 33.63 4.51
N PRO A 191 30.71 33.34 5.09
CA PRO A 191 31.89 33.00 4.30
C PRO A 191 31.61 31.75 3.45
N GLY A 192 31.75 31.89 2.12
CA GLY A 192 31.25 30.89 1.16
C GLY A 192 31.83 29.48 1.30
N PHE A 193 32.97 29.33 1.99
CA PHE A 193 33.54 28.02 2.34
C PHE A 193 32.68 27.26 3.37
N ALA A 194 32.27 27.92 4.46
CA ALA A 194 31.50 27.29 5.54
C ALA A 194 30.14 26.79 5.06
N VAL A 195 29.45 27.60 4.24
CA VAL A 195 28.14 27.22 3.67
C VAL A 195 28.27 26.07 2.66
N ARG A 196 29.29 26.10 1.77
CA ARG A 196 29.53 25.00 0.81
C ARG A 196 29.85 23.68 1.50
N SER A 197 30.64 23.69 2.58
CA SER A 197 30.98 22.47 3.32
C SER A 197 29.74 21.83 3.93
N ARG A 198 28.90 22.60 4.64
CA ARG A 198 27.62 22.12 5.16
C ARG A 198 26.69 21.63 4.06
N LEU A 199 26.53 22.42 2.98
CA LEU A 199 25.67 22.05 1.85
C LEU A 199 26.12 20.74 1.18
N ARG A 200 27.42 20.51 1.03
CA ARG A 200 27.97 19.25 0.51
C ARG A 200 27.61 18.08 1.44
N SER A 201 27.76 18.24 2.75
CA SER A 201 27.37 17.22 3.73
C SER A 201 25.87 16.90 3.68
N VAL A 202 25.03 17.94 3.56
CA VAL A 202 23.57 17.82 3.40
C VAL A 202 23.20 17.07 2.11
N LEU A 203 23.83 17.39 0.98
CA LEU A 203 23.57 16.72 -0.30
C LEU A 203 24.03 15.26 -0.28
N ILE A 204 25.16 14.94 0.35
CA ILE A 204 25.63 13.56 0.52
C ILE A 204 24.66 12.78 1.42
N PHE A 205 24.22 13.37 2.54
CA PHE A 205 23.23 12.74 3.42
C PHE A 205 21.89 12.51 2.72
N ALA A 206 21.35 13.51 2.01
CA ALA A 206 20.10 13.40 1.26
C ALA A 206 20.19 12.31 0.17
N GLY A 207 21.30 12.26 -0.57
CA GLY A 207 21.57 11.21 -1.56
C GLY A 207 21.67 9.81 -0.94
N TYR A 208 22.37 9.68 0.20
CA TYR A 208 22.45 8.42 0.93
C TYR A 208 21.09 7.97 1.45
N ALA A 209 20.30 8.85 2.06
CA ALA A 209 18.99 8.52 2.60
C ALA A 209 18.00 8.06 1.50
N LEU A 210 18.00 8.73 0.33
CA LEU A 210 17.21 8.31 -0.84
C LEU A 210 17.69 6.96 -1.42
N LEU A 211 19.01 6.74 -1.50
CA LEU A 211 19.59 5.51 -2.04
C LEU A 211 19.36 4.31 -1.10
N PHE A 212 19.66 4.47 0.19
CA PHE A 212 19.35 3.48 1.22
C PHE A 212 17.85 3.17 1.24
N GLY A 213 17.01 4.18 1.02
CA GLY A 213 15.58 4.01 0.90
C GLY A 213 15.13 3.18 -0.30
N ALA A 214 15.71 3.46 -1.47
CA ALA A 214 15.43 2.71 -2.69
C ALA A 214 15.87 1.24 -2.59
N VAL A 215 16.98 0.97 -1.88
CA VAL A 215 17.53 -0.38 -1.69
C VAL A 215 16.81 -1.16 -0.58
N SER A 216 16.45 -0.52 0.53
CA SER A 216 15.84 -1.19 1.68
C SER A 216 14.33 -1.41 1.55
N GLY A 217 13.65 -0.63 0.71
CA GLY A 217 12.19 -0.66 0.53
C GLY A 217 11.36 -0.21 1.75
N ARG A 218 12.00 0.05 2.89
CA ARG A 218 11.38 0.39 4.18
C ARG A 218 11.15 1.89 4.40
N THR A 219 11.78 2.76 3.61
CA THR A 219 11.60 4.21 3.73
C THR A 219 10.57 4.75 2.74
N ASP A 220 10.27 6.03 2.88
CA ASP A 220 9.35 6.73 1.98
C ASP A 220 10.01 7.75 1.06
N ASN A 221 10.63 7.24 0.00
CA ASN A 221 11.24 8.07 -1.04
C ASN A 221 10.22 9.02 -1.71
N ALA A 222 8.93 8.65 -1.79
CA ALA A 222 7.90 9.55 -2.33
C ALA A 222 7.69 10.76 -1.41
N ALA A 223 7.67 10.54 -0.08
CA ALA A 223 7.65 11.62 0.90
C ALA A 223 8.94 12.47 0.86
N HIS A 224 10.12 11.85 0.73
CA HIS A 224 11.39 12.59 0.62
C HIS A 224 11.43 13.50 -0.62
N ILE A 225 11.01 12.98 -1.78
CA ILE A 225 10.93 13.75 -3.03
C ILE A 225 9.90 14.88 -2.90
N GLY A 226 8.69 14.59 -2.41
CA GLY A 226 7.65 15.60 -2.20
C GLY A 226 8.09 16.73 -1.28
N GLY A 227 8.66 16.38 -0.13
CA GLY A 227 9.25 17.33 0.81
C GLY A 227 10.34 18.18 0.17
N LEU A 228 11.31 17.56 -0.52
CA LEU A 228 12.40 18.26 -1.19
C LEU A 228 11.90 19.27 -2.24
N VAL A 229 10.93 18.88 -3.06
CA VAL A 229 10.34 19.74 -4.10
C VAL A 229 9.58 20.92 -3.47
N THR A 230 8.73 20.67 -2.47
CA THR A 230 8.02 21.74 -1.75
C THR A 230 9.00 22.69 -1.04
N GLY A 231 10.08 22.15 -0.45
CA GLY A 231 11.17 22.91 0.13
C GLY A 231 11.86 23.82 -0.89
N LEU A 232 12.25 23.28 -2.04
CA LEU A 232 12.88 24.05 -3.14
C LEU A 232 11.97 25.19 -3.61
N ILE A 233 10.67 24.95 -3.76
CA ILE A 233 9.67 25.98 -4.11
C ILE A 233 9.62 27.06 -3.01
N PHE A 234 9.53 26.67 -1.74
CA PHE A 234 9.52 27.59 -0.59
C PHE A 234 10.77 28.47 -0.58
N GLY A 235 11.96 27.87 -0.60
CA GLY A 235 13.22 28.60 -0.51
C GLY A 235 13.48 29.52 -1.70
N ALA A 236 12.97 29.16 -2.89
CA ALA A 236 13.03 30.00 -4.09
C ALA A 236 12.06 31.18 -4.04
N LEU A 237 10.81 30.96 -3.60
CA LEU A 237 9.83 32.04 -3.45
C LEU A 237 10.25 33.02 -2.35
N ILE A 238 10.74 32.54 -1.20
CA ILE A 238 11.28 33.43 -0.16
C ILE A 238 12.49 34.19 -0.72
N ALA A 239 13.48 33.53 -1.34
CA ALA A 239 14.67 34.20 -1.86
C ALA A 239 14.41 35.26 -2.93
N ARG A 240 13.33 35.14 -3.72
CA ARG A 240 13.02 36.07 -4.82
C ARG A 240 11.93 37.10 -4.50
N ALA A 241 10.94 36.76 -3.68
CA ALA A 241 9.77 37.61 -3.42
C ALA A 241 9.69 38.13 -1.97
N ALA A 242 10.30 37.45 -1.01
CA ALA A 242 10.29 37.83 0.40
C ALA A 242 11.67 37.62 1.10
N PRO A 243 12.79 38.12 0.53
CA PRO A 243 14.12 37.82 1.06
C PRO A 243 14.32 38.44 2.44
N GLU A 244 13.80 39.65 2.64
CA GLU A 244 13.81 40.38 3.92
C GLU A 244 12.87 39.71 4.93
N ARG A 245 13.05 39.95 6.24
CA ARG A 245 12.23 39.34 7.31
C ARG A 245 10.78 39.87 7.37
N ASP A 246 10.41 40.78 6.49
CA ASP A 246 9.09 41.42 6.39
C ASP A 246 7.93 40.42 6.39
N SER A 247 7.18 40.42 7.50
CA SER A 247 6.19 39.40 7.79
C SER A 247 5.08 39.32 6.76
N LEU A 248 4.61 40.44 6.20
CA LEU A 248 3.50 40.42 5.23
C LEU A 248 3.84 39.69 3.93
N ARG A 249 5.03 39.91 3.36
CA ARG A 249 5.46 39.19 2.14
C ARG A 249 5.75 37.72 2.43
N ARG A 250 6.31 37.39 3.60
CA ARG A 250 6.53 36.00 4.04
C ARG A 250 5.21 35.27 4.29
N ILE A 251 4.22 35.92 4.90
CA ILE A 251 2.85 35.41 5.05
C ILE A 251 2.26 35.14 3.66
N GLY A 252 2.40 36.06 2.71
CA GLY A 252 1.95 35.86 1.32
C GLY A 252 2.54 34.61 0.65
N VAL A 253 3.85 34.38 0.80
CA VAL A 253 4.51 33.15 0.30
C VAL A 253 4.01 31.90 1.02
N VAL A 254 3.91 31.93 2.35
CA VAL A 254 3.41 30.81 3.16
C VAL A 254 1.97 30.45 2.79
N LEU A 255 1.09 31.44 2.62
CA LEU A 255 -0.29 31.24 2.18
C LEU A 255 -0.35 30.70 0.76
N CYS A 256 0.47 31.22 -0.17
CA CYS A 256 0.53 30.73 -1.55
C CYS A 256 0.92 29.25 -1.61
N VAL A 257 2.02 28.84 -0.95
CA VAL A 257 2.45 27.43 -0.94
C VAL A 257 1.46 26.57 -0.16
N GLY A 258 0.91 27.06 0.95
CA GLY A 258 -0.15 26.38 1.71
C GLY A 258 -1.38 26.10 0.87
N LEU A 259 -1.86 27.08 0.10
CA LEU A 259 -3.00 26.93 -0.82
C LEU A 259 -2.69 25.96 -1.97
N LEU A 260 -1.46 25.95 -2.50
CA LEU A 260 -1.04 24.95 -3.49
C LEU A 260 -1.07 23.52 -2.93
N VAL A 261 -0.61 23.32 -1.69
CA VAL A 261 -0.65 22.02 -1.01
C VAL A 261 -2.09 21.59 -0.67
N LEU A 262 -2.94 22.52 -0.22
CA LEU A 262 -4.36 22.27 0.03
C LEU A 262 -5.13 21.94 -1.28
N GLY A 263 -4.87 22.68 -2.35
CA GLY A 263 -5.43 22.43 -3.68
C GLY A 263 -4.98 21.09 -4.25
N GLY A 264 -3.70 20.73 -4.10
CA GLY A 264 -3.19 19.40 -4.40
C GLY A 264 -3.85 18.30 -3.55
N GLY A 265 -4.15 18.59 -2.28
CA GLY A 265 -4.88 17.69 -1.38
C GLY A 265 -6.31 17.42 -1.85
N ALA A 266 -7.06 18.49 -2.17
CA ALA A 266 -8.41 18.39 -2.71
C ALA A 266 -8.44 17.68 -4.07
N TRP A 267 -7.49 18.00 -4.97
CA TRP A 267 -7.32 17.31 -6.25
C TRP A 267 -7.02 15.81 -6.06
N LEU A 268 -6.12 15.46 -5.13
CA LEU A 268 -5.79 14.06 -4.87
C LEU A 268 -7.00 13.28 -4.33
N HIS A 269 -7.70 13.87 -3.35
CA HIS A 269 -8.93 13.30 -2.81
C HIS A 269 -9.94 13.04 -3.93
N GLN A 270 -10.27 14.04 -4.74
CA GLN A 270 -11.21 13.92 -5.84
C GLN A 270 -10.76 12.94 -6.94
N SER A 271 -9.45 12.81 -7.16
CA SER A 271 -8.86 11.93 -8.20
C SER A 271 -8.63 10.49 -7.74
N ARG A 272 -8.74 10.20 -6.43
CA ARG A 272 -8.47 8.87 -5.83
C ARG A 272 -9.60 8.35 -4.94
N SER A 273 -10.65 9.14 -4.67
CA SER A 273 -11.80 8.72 -3.84
C SER A 273 -12.46 7.43 -4.32
N TYR A 274 -12.38 7.10 -5.62
CA TYR A 274 -12.88 5.83 -6.16
C TYR A 274 -12.23 4.59 -5.53
N LEU A 275 -10.97 4.68 -5.09
CA LEU A 275 -10.29 3.60 -4.35
C LEU A 275 -10.93 3.38 -2.97
N ILE A 276 -11.31 4.49 -2.32
CA ILE A 276 -11.92 4.50 -0.98
C ILE A 276 -13.34 3.96 -1.04
N HIS A 277 -14.11 4.41 -2.02
CA HIS A 277 -15.45 3.90 -2.30
C HIS A 277 -15.42 2.39 -2.57
N ALA A 278 -14.49 1.88 -3.38
CA ALA A 278 -14.37 0.44 -3.60
C ALA A 278 -14.00 -0.33 -2.32
N GLN A 279 -12.98 0.12 -1.58
CA GLN A 279 -12.58 -0.55 -0.32
C GLN A 279 -13.67 -0.52 0.76
N ARG A 280 -14.45 0.56 0.81
CA ARG A 280 -15.62 0.65 1.70
C ARG A 280 -16.75 -0.25 1.22
N GLY A 281 -16.92 -0.39 -0.10
CA GLY A 281 -17.81 -1.36 -0.73
C GLY A 281 -17.50 -2.79 -0.28
N ASP A 282 -16.23 -3.20 -0.38
CA ASP A 282 -15.75 -4.51 0.07
C ASP A 282 -16.07 -4.74 1.56
N ALA A 283 -15.70 -3.80 2.43
CA ALA A 283 -15.92 -3.91 3.88
C ALA A 283 -17.41 -4.01 4.25
N LEU A 284 -18.28 -3.23 3.59
CA LEU A 284 -19.73 -3.28 3.81
C LEU A 284 -20.33 -4.62 3.35
N VAL A 285 -19.83 -5.22 2.27
CA VAL A 285 -20.21 -6.58 1.86
C VAL A 285 -19.75 -7.62 2.89
N GLU A 286 -18.55 -7.48 3.48
CA GLU A 286 -18.11 -8.35 4.59
C GLU A 286 -18.98 -8.21 5.85
N GLU A 287 -19.48 -7.01 6.15
CA GLU A 287 -20.45 -6.73 7.22
C GLU A 287 -21.89 -7.17 6.89
N ASN A 288 -22.12 -7.85 5.77
CA ASN A 288 -23.46 -8.26 5.29
C ASN A 288 -24.38 -7.09 4.90
N LYS A 289 -23.84 -5.86 4.77
CA LYS A 289 -24.52 -4.63 4.33
C LYS A 289 -24.41 -4.45 2.81
N THR A 290 -24.74 -5.50 2.07
CA THR A 290 -24.48 -5.63 0.62
C THR A 290 -25.09 -4.50 -0.23
N ASP A 291 -26.23 -3.92 0.17
CA ASP A 291 -26.86 -2.82 -0.57
C ASP A 291 -26.09 -1.49 -0.42
N GLU A 292 -25.55 -1.21 0.78
CA GLU A 292 -24.67 -0.07 1.03
C GLU A 292 -23.33 -0.26 0.29
N GLY A 293 -22.80 -1.49 0.31
CA GLY A 293 -21.58 -1.84 -0.42
C GLY A 293 -21.72 -1.66 -1.93
N ALA A 294 -22.85 -2.09 -2.50
CA ALA A 294 -23.19 -1.86 -3.91
C ALA A 294 -23.27 -0.36 -4.25
N ALA A 295 -23.84 0.46 -3.37
CA ALA A 295 -23.90 1.92 -3.57
C ALA A 295 -22.49 2.56 -3.58
N GLU A 296 -21.59 2.12 -2.70
CA GLU A 296 -20.20 2.57 -2.69
C GLU A 296 -19.43 2.14 -3.96
N PHE A 297 -19.58 0.89 -4.44
CA PHE A 297 -19.00 0.50 -5.72
C PHE A 297 -19.52 1.34 -6.90
N GLN A 298 -20.81 1.69 -6.91
CA GLN A 298 -21.36 2.61 -7.92
C GLN A 298 -20.73 4.01 -7.83
N LEU A 299 -20.42 4.53 -6.64
CA LEU A 299 -19.68 5.80 -6.50
C LEU A 299 -18.25 5.70 -7.06
N ALA A 300 -17.57 4.57 -6.87
CA ALA A 300 -16.28 4.31 -7.48
C ALA A 300 -16.36 4.29 -9.03
N ILE A 301 -17.34 3.57 -9.59
CA ILE A 301 -17.55 3.47 -11.05
C ILE A 301 -17.91 4.83 -11.66
N ARG A 302 -18.73 5.67 -10.99
CA ARG A 302 -19.05 7.03 -11.46
C ARG A 302 -17.82 7.93 -11.59
N GLN A 303 -16.83 7.76 -10.72
CA GLN A 303 -15.57 8.52 -10.74
C GLN A 303 -14.54 7.92 -11.71
N ARG A 304 -14.53 6.59 -11.86
CA ARG A 304 -13.63 5.86 -12.76
C ARG A 304 -14.37 4.68 -13.43
N PRO A 305 -14.99 4.89 -14.62
CA PRO A 305 -15.80 3.88 -15.32
C PRO A 305 -15.04 2.69 -15.95
N ASP A 306 -13.72 2.64 -15.76
CA ASP A 306 -12.83 1.54 -16.14
C ASP A 306 -12.19 0.86 -14.90
N TYR A 307 -12.63 1.20 -13.67
CA TYR A 307 -12.07 0.62 -12.45
C TYR A 307 -12.58 -0.79 -12.19
N LEU A 308 -11.89 -1.76 -12.80
CA LEU A 308 -12.20 -3.18 -12.76
C LEU A 308 -12.58 -3.74 -11.36
N PRO A 309 -11.86 -3.44 -10.25
CA PRO A 309 -12.23 -3.96 -8.94
C PRO A 309 -13.62 -3.54 -8.45
N ALA A 310 -14.09 -2.33 -8.79
CA ALA A 310 -15.43 -1.90 -8.41
C ALA A 310 -16.53 -2.58 -9.24
N HIS A 311 -16.29 -2.85 -10.52
CA HIS A 311 -17.20 -3.67 -11.33
C HIS A 311 -17.27 -5.12 -10.79
N PHE A 312 -16.12 -5.70 -10.42
CA PHE A 312 -16.06 -7.05 -9.84
C PHE A 312 -16.76 -7.12 -8.47
N GLY A 313 -16.48 -6.18 -7.56
CA GLY A 313 -17.15 -6.09 -6.26
C GLY A 313 -18.66 -5.83 -6.37
N LEU A 314 -19.09 -4.98 -7.31
CA LEU A 314 -20.51 -4.74 -7.58
C LEU A 314 -21.21 -5.98 -8.14
N ALA A 315 -20.55 -6.74 -9.03
CA ALA A 315 -21.08 -8.00 -9.52
C ALA A 315 -21.28 -9.02 -8.39
N HIS A 316 -20.31 -9.15 -7.49
CA HIS A 316 -20.39 -10.03 -6.32
C HIS A 316 -21.56 -9.61 -5.41
N ALA A 317 -21.70 -8.31 -5.14
CA ALA A 317 -22.81 -7.76 -4.36
C ALA A 317 -24.19 -8.03 -5.01
N TYR A 318 -24.29 -7.94 -6.34
CA TYR A 318 -25.50 -8.32 -7.08
C TYR A 318 -25.75 -9.83 -7.08
N PHE A 319 -24.71 -10.67 -7.18
CA PHE A 319 -24.82 -12.13 -7.11
C PHE A 319 -25.40 -12.57 -5.76
N ASP A 320 -24.87 -12.06 -4.65
CA ASP A 320 -25.37 -12.36 -3.29
C ASP A 320 -26.83 -11.95 -3.09
N LYS A 321 -27.26 -10.87 -3.75
CA LYS A 321 -28.67 -10.41 -3.78
C LYS A 321 -29.56 -11.19 -4.77
N GLY A 322 -29.01 -12.13 -5.54
CA GLY A 322 -29.72 -12.86 -6.58
C GLY A 322 -30.07 -12.03 -7.82
N ARG A 323 -29.44 -10.86 -7.99
CA ARG A 323 -29.62 -9.92 -9.12
C ARG A 323 -28.76 -10.34 -10.31
N PHE A 324 -28.93 -11.59 -10.76
CA PHE A 324 -28.02 -12.27 -11.68
C PHE A 324 -27.82 -11.55 -13.03
N ASN A 325 -28.84 -10.89 -13.57
CA ASN A 325 -28.73 -10.15 -14.84
C ASN A 325 -27.84 -8.91 -14.72
N GLU A 326 -27.79 -8.29 -13.53
CA GLU A 326 -26.95 -7.13 -13.26
C GLU A 326 -25.52 -7.57 -12.94
N ALA A 327 -25.36 -8.68 -12.19
CA ALA A 327 -24.06 -9.34 -12.03
C ALA A 327 -23.44 -9.76 -13.38
N GLU A 328 -24.23 -10.30 -14.31
CA GLU A 328 -23.80 -10.63 -15.68
C GLU A 328 -23.27 -9.40 -16.43
N ALA A 329 -23.98 -8.27 -16.34
CA ALA A 329 -23.58 -7.04 -17.02
C ALA A 329 -22.24 -6.50 -16.48
N GLU A 330 -22.06 -6.47 -15.16
CA GLU A 330 -20.83 -6.01 -14.52
C GLU A 330 -19.65 -6.96 -14.74
N LEU A 331 -19.86 -8.29 -14.71
CA LEU A 331 -18.82 -9.27 -15.05
C LEU A 331 -18.43 -9.23 -16.52
N SER A 332 -19.40 -9.02 -17.41
CA SER A 332 -19.14 -8.79 -18.84
C SER A 332 -18.28 -7.53 -19.02
N ARG A 333 -18.49 -6.49 -18.20
CA ARG A 333 -17.65 -5.29 -18.21
C ARG A 333 -16.23 -5.57 -17.72
N VAL A 334 -16.06 -6.38 -16.66
CA VAL A 334 -14.74 -6.85 -16.20
C VAL A 334 -14.00 -7.60 -17.31
N LEU A 335 -14.68 -8.52 -18.02
CA LEU A 335 -14.08 -9.30 -19.11
C LEU A 335 -13.80 -8.49 -20.39
N GLN A 336 -14.54 -7.40 -20.65
CA GLN A 336 -14.19 -6.43 -21.69
C GLN A 336 -12.89 -5.68 -21.37
N LEU A 337 -12.69 -5.31 -20.09
CA LEU A 337 -11.50 -4.60 -19.62
C LEU A 337 -10.29 -5.53 -19.50
N GLN A 338 -10.50 -6.78 -19.06
CA GLN A 338 -9.45 -7.78 -18.90
C GLN A 338 -9.97 -9.18 -19.33
N PRO A 339 -9.86 -9.56 -20.61
CA PRO A 339 -10.36 -10.84 -21.14
C PRO A 339 -9.76 -12.10 -20.49
N GLY A 340 -8.57 -11.97 -19.88
CA GLY A 340 -7.89 -13.03 -19.14
C GLY A 340 -8.24 -13.13 -17.65
N HIS A 341 -9.22 -12.38 -17.15
CA HIS A 341 -9.53 -12.36 -15.71
C HIS A 341 -10.26 -13.62 -15.25
N ALA A 342 -9.51 -14.63 -14.78
CA ALA A 342 -10.02 -15.94 -14.39
C ALA A 342 -11.19 -15.88 -13.37
N GLY A 343 -11.07 -15.05 -12.32
CA GLY A 343 -12.13 -14.88 -11.32
C GLY A 343 -13.48 -14.45 -11.90
N ALA A 344 -13.48 -13.47 -12.80
CA ALA A 344 -14.69 -12.98 -13.47
C ALA A 344 -15.28 -14.00 -14.45
N LYS A 345 -14.46 -14.80 -15.16
CA LYS A 345 -14.97 -15.94 -15.96
C LYS A 345 -15.64 -16.98 -15.06
N TYR A 346 -15.03 -17.30 -13.91
CA TYR A 346 -15.61 -18.24 -12.96
C TYR A 346 -16.95 -17.73 -12.40
N GLU A 347 -17.00 -16.48 -11.93
CA GLU A 347 -18.25 -15.90 -11.41
C GLU A 347 -19.32 -15.77 -12.50
N LEU A 348 -18.95 -15.47 -13.76
CA LEU A 348 -19.90 -15.43 -14.87
C LEU A 348 -20.46 -16.83 -15.20
N GLY A 349 -19.61 -17.86 -15.17
CA GLY A 349 -20.03 -19.25 -15.27
C GLY A 349 -20.99 -19.67 -14.15
N MET A 350 -20.82 -19.14 -12.94
CA MET A 350 -21.74 -19.32 -11.82
C MET A 350 -23.06 -18.53 -11.99
N VAL A 351 -23.02 -17.28 -12.47
CA VAL A 351 -24.20 -16.48 -12.81
C VAL A 351 -25.07 -17.23 -13.84
N TYR A 352 -24.47 -17.75 -14.90
CA TYR A 352 -25.16 -18.57 -15.90
C TYR A 352 -25.77 -19.84 -15.30
N LEU A 353 -25.07 -20.52 -14.38
CA LEU A 353 -25.61 -21.69 -13.68
C LEU A 353 -26.88 -21.35 -12.87
N HIS A 354 -26.87 -20.22 -12.16
CA HIS A 354 -28.02 -19.72 -11.41
C HIS A 354 -29.18 -19.29 -12.32
N GLN A 355 -28.89 -18.68 -13.47
CA GLN A 355 -29.88 -18.38 -14.53
C GLN A 355 -30.39 -19.62 -15.30
N GLN A 356 -29.92 -20.84 -14.99
CA GLN A 356 -30.21 -22.09 -15.73
C GLN A 356 -29.66 -22.12 -17.17
N ARG A 357 -28.70 -21.24 -17.50
CA ARG A 357 -28.00 -21.15 -18.79
C ARG A 357 -26.80 -22.12 -18.81
N ILE A 358 -27.14 -23.41 -18.77
CA ILE A 358 -26.17 -24.51 -18.56
C ILE A 358 -25.14 -24.60 -19.69
N VAL A 359 -25.51 -24.24 -20.92
CA VAL A 359 -24.60 -24.30 -22.08
C VAL A 359 -23.51 -23.23 -21.98
N GLU A 360 -23.89 -21.97 -21.72
CA GLU A 360 -22.93 -20.89 -21.54
C GLU A 360 -22.06 -21.11 -20.29
N SER A 361 -22.66 -21.54 -19.18
CA SER A 361 -21.94 -21.90 -17.94
C SER A 361 -20.83 -22.93 -18.19
N LYS A 362 -21.12 -24.01 -18.93
CA LYS A 362 -20.12 -25.02 -19.33
C LYS A 362 -19.05 -24.43 -20.25
N GLY A 363 -19.41 -23.48 -21.12
CA GLY A 363 -18.48 -22.77 -22.01
C GLY A 363 -17.39 -22.03 -21.24
N GLU A 364 -17.78 -21.20 -20.26
CA GLU A 364 -16.84 -20.42 -19.45
C GLU A 364 -15.89 -21.30 -18.64
N PHE A 365 -16.40 -22.35 -17.98
CA PHE A 365 -15.54 -23.27 -17.22
C PHE A 365 -14.61 -24.09 -18.12
N MET A 366 -15.05 -24.48 -19.33
CA MET A 366 -14.15 -25.12 -20.30
C MET A 366 -13.07 -24.17 -20.82
N GLU A 367 -13.34 -22.88 -20.95
CA GLU A 367 -12.36 -21.88 -21.36
C GLU A 367 -11.29 -21.63 -20.28
N LEU A 368 -11.68 -21.66 -19.00
CA LEU A 368 -10.73 -21.70 -17.89
C LEU A 368 -9.84 -22.95 -17.96
N LEU A 369 -10.43 -24.14 -18.16
CA LEU A 369 -9.69 -25.40 -18.30
C LEU A 369 -8.80 -25.50 -19.55
N ARG A 370 -9.04 -24.70 -20.59
CA ARG A 370 -8.11 -24.54 -21.72
C ARG A 370 -6.86 -23.76 -21.33
N THR A 371 -7.01 -22.81 -20.40
CA THR A 371 -5.94 -21.93 -19.90
C THR A 371 -5.10 -22.66 -18.84
N ASP A 372 -5.74 -23.16 -17.79
CA ASP A 372 -5.14 -24.06 -16.80
C ASP A 372 -5.96 -25.35 -16.68
N LYS A 373 -5.39 -26.44 -17.17
CA LYS A 373 -6.00 -27.78 -17.16
C LYS A 373 -6.18 -28.37 -15.77
N ASN A 374 -5.61 -27.77 -14.73
CA ASN A 374 -5.69 -28.22 -13.34
C ASN A 374 -6.46 -27.25 -12.44
N ASP A 375 -7.11 -26.21 -13.00
CA ASP A 375 -7.89 -25.25 -12.23
C ASP A 375 -9.02 -25.96 -11.44
N ALA A 376 -8.86 -26.01 -10.12
CA ALA A 376 -9.77 -26.68 -9.21
C ALA A 376 -11.15 -26.02 -9.18
N TYR A 377 -11.25 -24.70 -9.37
CA TYR A 377 -12.51 -23.97 -9.43
C TYR A 377 -13.22 -24.19 -10.76
N ALA A 378 -12.48 -24.24 -11.87
CA ALA A 378 -13.06 -24.55 -13.18
C ALA A 378 -13.61 -25.99 -13.24
N HIS A 379 -12.88 -26.99 -12.71
CA HIS A 379 -13.41 -28.35 -12.54
C HIS A 379 -14.64 -28.40 -11.61
N LEU A 380 -14.63 -27.63 -10.52
CA LEU A 380 -15.75 -27.52 -9.58
C LEU A 380 -17.00 -26.96 -10.28
N GLY A 381 -16.87 -25.84 -10.98
CA GLY A 381 -17.95 -25.20 -11.73
C GLY A 381 -18.50 -26.10 -12.85
N LEU A 382 -17.61 -26.70 -13.66
CA LEU A 382 -18.01 -27.64 -14.71
C LEU A 382 -18.73 -28.86 -14.12
N GLY A 383 -18.26 -29.40 -13.00
CA GLY A 383 -18.93 -30.48 -12.28
C GLY A 383 -20.32 -30.10 -11.78
N MET A 384 -20.52 -28.87 -11.29
CA MET A 384 -21.84 -28.36 -10.91
C MET A 384 -22.77 -28.21 -12.11
N ALA A 385 -22.29 -27.65 -13.23
CA ALA A 385 -23.06 -27.49 -14.46
C ALA A 385 -23.49 -28.85 -15.06
N LEU A 386 -22.58 -29.83 -15.08
CA LEU A 386 -22.89 -31.22 -15.48
C LEU A 386 -23.90 -31.89 -14.52
N ALA A 387 -23.87 -31.57 -13.23
CA ALA A 387 -24.85 -32.08 -12.27
C ALA A 387 -26.24 -31.48 -12.50
N ALA A 388 -26.33 -30.19 -12.85
CA ALA A 388 -27.57 -29.52 -13.23
C ALA A 388 -28.16 -30.08 -14.54
N GLU A 389 -27.29 -30.45 -15.50
CA GLU A 389 -27.63 -31.18 -16.74
C GLU A 389 -28.09 -32.63 -16.51
N GLN A 390 -28.11 -33.12 -15.25
CA GLN A 390 -28.34 -34.53 -14.87
C GLN A 390 -27.26 -35.51 -15.37
N ASN A 391 -26.14 -35.01 -15.91
CA ASN A 391 -24.97 -35.81 -16.25
C ASN A 391 -24.13 -36.12 -15.00
N HIS A 392 -24.73 -36.89 -14.08
CA HIS A 392 -24.11 -37.26 -12.81
C HIS A 392 -22.81 -38.06 -12.98
N ARG A 393 -22.61 -38.76 -14.11
CA ARG A 393 -21.35 -39.47 -14.41
C ARG A 393 -20.23 -38.49 -14.74
N GLY A 394 -20.47 -37.51 -15.62
CA GLY A 394 -19.52 -36.45 -15.93
C GLY A 394 -19.19 -35.59 -14.70
N ALA A 395 -20.20 -35.15 -13.96
CA ALA A 395 -20.00 -34.41 -12.71
C ALA A 395 -19.08 -35.15 -11.71
N LEU A 396 -19.29 -36.46 -11.53
CA LEU A 396 -18.45 -37.31 -10.67
C LEU A 396 -17.05 -37.61 -11.25
N GLN A 397 -16.77 -37.25 -12.51
CA GLN A 397 -15.44 -37.30 -13.08
C GLN A 397 -14.68 -36.00 -12.77
N GLU A 398 -15.30 -34.84 -13.05
CA GLU A 398 -14.71 -33.52 -12.75
C GLU A 398 -14.42 -33.34 -11.26
N PHE A 399 -15.34 -33.73 -10.38
CA PHE A 399 -15.16 -33.61 -8.93
C PHE A 399 -14.07 -34.51 -8.30
N LYS A 400 -13.36 -35.35 -9.07
CA LYS A 400 -12.27 -36.20 -8.55
C LYS A 400 -10.91 -35.50 -8.50
N THR A 401 -10.75 -34.38 -9.19
CA THR A 401 -9.44 -33.74 -9.40
C THR A 401 -8.88 -33.12 -8.11
N ASP A 402 -9.73 -32.57 -7.23
CA ASP A 402 -9.27 -31.88 -6.00
C ASP A 402 -10.06 -32.26 -4.71
N ARG A 403 -9.53 -31.85 -3.54
CA ARG A 403 -10.18 -31.89 -2.22
C ARG A 403 -11.52 -31.13 -2.17
N LEU A 404 -11.65 -29.97 -2.81
CA LEU A 404 -12.90 -29.22 -2.91
C LEU A 404 -13.98 -30.01 -3.66
N GLY A 405 -13.63 -30.55 -4.83
CA GLY A 405 -14.51 -31.40 -5.63
C GLY A 405 -14.99 -32.65 -4.88
N ARG A 406 -14.12 -33.32 -4.12
CA ARG A 406 -14.46 -34.57 -3.41
C ARG A 406 -15.66 -34.45 -2.46
N ASN A 407 -15.86 -33.29 -1.82
CA ASN A 407 -17.03 -33.03 -0.98
C ASN A 407 -18.32 -32.95 -1.83
N GLN A 408 -18.30 -32.23 -2.95
CA GLN A 408 -19.42 -32.14 -3.89
C GLN A 408 -19.75 -33.49 -4.54
N ALA A 409 -18.72 -34.29 -4.87
CA ALA A 409 -18.89 -35.65 -5.35
C ALA A 409 -19.66 -36.54 -4.37
N GLU A 410 -19.58 -36.28 -3.06
CA GLU A 410 -20.36 -37.03 -2.08
C GLU A 410 -21.83 -36.61 -2.07
N ALA A 411 -22.13 -35.32 -2.19
CA ALA A 411 -23.50 -34.81 -2.35
C ALA A 411 -24.19 -35.42 -3.59
N VAL A 412 -23.51 -35.42 -4.75
CA VAL A 412 -24.04 -36.02 -5.99
C VAL A 412 -24.15 -37.55 -5.89
N ARG A 413 -23.24 -38.24 -5.19
CA ARG A 413 -23.41 -39.68 -4.90
C ARG A 413 -24.63 -39.94 -4.01
N ARG A 414 -24.88 -39.11 -3.01
CA ARG A 414 -26.02 -39.24 -2.08
C ARG A 414 -27.36 -38.98 -2.76
N SER A 415 -27.47 -38.02 -3.69
CA SER A 415 -28.69 -37.82 -4.49
C SER A 415 -28.89 -38.95 -5.50
N HIS A 416 -27.86 -39.32 -6.27
CA HIS A 416 -27.95 -40.39 -7.27
C HIS A 416 -28.30 -41.76 -6.64
N CYS A 417 -27.86 -42.03 -5.42
CA CYS A 417 -28.24 -43.25 -4.66
C CYS A 417 -29.67 -43.24 -4.07
N ARG A 418 -30.47 -42.16 -4.21
CA ARG A 418 -31.89 -42.15 -3.85
C ARG A 418 -32.81 -42.72 -4.94
N LEU A 419 -32.28 -43.05 -6.12
CA LEU A 419 -32.95 -43.98 -7.03
C LEU A 419 -32.99 -45.38 -6.38
N PRO A 420 -34.13 -46.10 -6.38
CA PRO A 420 -34.31 -47.23 -5.46
C PRO A 420 -33.26 -48.34 -5.60
N GLN A 421 -32.55 -48.63 -4.50
CA GLN A 421 -31.63 -49.77 -4.39
C GLN A 421 -32.34 -51.15 -4.37
N THR A 422 -33.58 -51.23 -4.86
CA THR A 422 -34.38 -52.47 -4.92
C THR A 422 -33.87 -53.43 -5.99
N THR A 423 -33.37 -52.93 -7.12
CA THR A 423 -32.88 -53.77 -8.23
C THR A 423 -31.60 -54.55 -7.89
N ARG A 424 -30.67 -53.94 -7.13
CA ARG A 424 -29.37 -54.57 -6.82
C ARG A 424 -29.43 -55.66 -5.75
N LYS A 425 -30.48 -55.70 -4.91
CA LYS A 425 -30.77 -56.84 -4.00
C LYS A 425 -31.63 -57.93 -4.64
N LEU A 426 -32.53 -57.61 -5.59
CA LEU A 426 -33.29 -58.65 -6.32
C LEU A 426 -32.40 -59.48 -7.26
N GLY A 427 -31.46 -58.85 -7.99
CA GLY A 427 -30.55 -59.53 -8.91
C GLY A 427 -29.57 -60.53 -8.28
N ARG A 428 -29.51 -60.63 -6.94
CA ARG A 428 -28.76 -61.65 -6.19
C ARG A 428 -29.64 -62.74 -5.56
N ARG A 429 -30.97 -62.66 -5.62
CA ARG A 429 -31.88 -63.74 -5.19
C ARG A 429 -32.47 -64.58 -6.32
N LEU A 430 -32.34 -64.15 -7.58
CA LEU A 430 -32.84 -64.86 -8.77
C LEU A 430 -31.81 -65.78 -9.43
N ARG A 431 -30.83 -66.32 -8.68
CA ARG A 431 -29.81 -67.25 -9.21
C ARG A 431 -29.88 -68.67 -8.63
N HIS A 432 -30.94 -68.99 -7.88
CA HIS A 432 -31.27 -70.35 -7.47
C HIS A 432 -32.79 -70.56 -7.43
N ARG A 433 -33.36 -71.04 -8.54
CA ARG A 433 -34.34 -72.14 -8.62
C ARG A 433 -35.00 -72.14 -10.00
N ASP A 434 -34.74 -73.19 -10.76
CA ASP A 434 -35.57 -73.56 -11.90
C ASP A 434 -36.96 -74.00 -11.41
N ARG A 435 -38.01 -73.35 -11.92
CA ARG A 435 -39.26 -73.98 -12.40
C ARG A 435 -40.20 -72.91 -13.01
N PRO A 436 -40.99 -73.24 -14.04
CA PRO A 436 -41.82 -72.26 -14.73
C PRO A 436 -43.23 -72.17 -14.13
N CYS A 437 -43.72 -70.94 -13.90
CA CYS A 437 -45.14 -70.68 -13.68
C CYS A 437 -45.61 -69.52 -14.58
N ARG A 438 -46.69 -69.76 -15.34
CA ARG A 438 -47.40 -68.75 -16.13
C ARG A 438 -48.28 -67.89 -15.18
N GLY A 439 -48.50 -66.61 -15.51
CA GLY A 439 -49.72 -65.91 -15.09
C GLY A 439 -49.58 -64.52 -14.44
N LEU A 440 -50.13 -63.52 -15.14
CA LEU A 440 -50.90 -62.37 -14.64
C LEU A 440 -50.22 -61.12 -14.00
N SER A 441 -50.67 -59.96 -14.49
CA SER A 441 -50.75 -58.63 -13.85
C SER A 441 -49.54 -57.67 -13.84
N GLY A 442 -49.00 -57.34 -15.02
CA GLY A 442 -47.93 -56.33 -15.18
C GLY A 442 -48.33 -54.85 -15.05
N GLN A 443 -49.62 -54.48 -15.01
CA GLN A 443 -50.05 -53.07 -15.21
C GLN A 443 -50.07 -52.19 -13.94
N ARG A 444 -50.53 -52.69 -12.78
CA ARG A 444 -50.73 -51.83 -11.57
C ARG A 444 -49.43 -51.32 -10.93
N HIS A 445 -48.28 -51.93 -11.23
CA HIS A 445 -46.98 -51.48 -10.69
C HIS A 445 -46.34 -50.31 -11.45
N VAL A 446 -46.69 -50.11 -12.72
CA VAL A 446 -46.09 -49.07 -13.57
C VAL A 446 -46.62 -47.67 -13.19
N GLU A 447 -47.90 -47.53 -12.91
CA GLU A 447 -48.51 -46.24 -12.57
C GLU A 447 -48.01 -45.68 -11.22
N ARG A 448 -47.81 -46.55 -10.22
CA ARG A 448 -47.27 -46.14 -8.91
C ARG A 448 -45.82 -45.68 -8.99
N SER A 449 -44.98 -46.33 -9.81
CA SER A 449 -43.57 -45.92 -9.98
C SER A 449 -43.45 -44.59 -10.74
N GLN A 450 -44.25 -44.39 -11.80
CA GLN A 450 -44.29 -43.14 -12.55
C GLN A 450 -44.78 -41.94 -11.70
N ARG A 451 -45.83 -42.13 -10.90
CA ARG A 451 -46.37 -41.07 -10.03
C ARG A 451 -45.37 -40.67 -8.92
N CYS A 452 -44.58 -41.62 -8.41
CA CYS A 452 -43.53 -41.34 -7.43
C CYS A 452 -42.32 -40.63 -8.06
N ALA A 453 -41.89 -41.07 -9.25
CA ALA A 453 -40.81 -40.42 -10.01
C ALA A 453 -41.14 -38.96 -10.39
N ARG A 454 -42.39 -38.67 -10.77
CA ARG A 454 -42.83 -37.30 -11.09
C ARG A 454 -42.79 -36.37 -9.86
N LYS A 455 -43.24 -36.85 -8.69
CA LYS A 455 -43.24 -36.07 -7.45
C LYS A 455 -41.83 -35.83 -6.88
N SER A 456 -40.88 -36.73 -7.12
CA SER A 456 -39.46 -36.49 -6.79
C SER A 456 -38.87 -35.38 -7.68
N ARG A 457 -39.12 -35.42 -9.00
CA ARG A 457 -38.56 -34.47 -9.97
C ARG A 457 -38.91 -33.00 -9.69
N GLU A 458 -40.11 -32.72 -9.16
CA GLU A 458 -40.52 -31.34 -8.82
C GLU A 458 -39.88 -30.84 -7.51
N VAL A 459 -39.78 -31.69 -6.49
CA VAL A 459 -39.16 -31.34 -5.19
C VAL A 459 -37.63 -31.19 -5.29
N GLU A 460 -37.01 -31.90 -6.23
CA GLU A 460 -35.55 -31.94 -6.39
C GLU A 460 -35.01 -30.73 -7.19
N LYS A 461 -35.72 -30.30 -8.24
CA LYS A 461 -35.42 -29.06 -8.98
C LYS A 461 -35.32 -27.83 -8.07
N GLY A 462 -36.26 -27.69 -7.12
CA GLY A 462 -36.31 -26.54 -6.21
C GLY A 462 -35.31 -26.56 -5.04
N LYS A 463 -34.64 -27.69 -4.78
CA LYS A 463 -33.72 -27.86 -3.63
C LYS A 463 -32.25 -27.84 -4.00
N ILE A 464 -31.87 -28.39 -5.15
CA ILE A 464 -30.46 -28.40 -5.56
C ILE A 464 -29.95 -26.97 -5.78
N ALA A 465 -30.67 -26.15 -6.55
CA ALA A 465 -30.33 -24.75 -6.81
C ALA A 465 -30.30 -23.84 -5.56
N LYS A 466 -30.92 -24.25 -4.44
CA LYS A 466 -30.95 -23.50 -3.16
C LYS A 466 -29.94 -24.00 -2.12
N SER A 467 -29.04 -24.91 -2.50
CA SER A 467 -28.16 -25.63 -1.57
C SER A 467 -26.67 -25.35 -1.74
N PHE A 468 -26.30 -24.49 -2.70
CA PHE A 468 -24.92 -24.07 -2.93
C PHE A 468 -24.67 -22.73 -2.23
N PRO A 469 -23.70 -22.64 -1.30
CA PRO A 469 -23.34 -21.37 -0.68
C PRO A 469 -22.60 -20.49 -1.68
N ALA A 470 -22.78 -19.16 -1.57
CA ALA A 470 -21.84 -18.21 -2.15
C ALA A 470 -20.45 -18.50 -1.58
N PHE A 471 -19.48 -18.81 -2.44
CA PHE A 471 -18.17 -19.29 -2.03
C PHE A 471 -17.08 -18.33 -2.47
N ARG A 472 -16.52 -17.61 -1.49
CA ARG A 472 -15.47 -16.62 -1.68
C ARG A 472 -14.17 -17.32 -2.10
N LEU A 473 -13.58 -16.92 -3.23
CA LEU A 473 -12.32 -17.47 -3.74
C LEU A 473 -11.12 -17.00 -2.90
N PRO A 474 -10.36 -17.89 -2.24
CA PRO A 474 -8.94 -17.62 -1.97
C PRO A 474 -8.15 -17.81 -3.27
N GLY A 475 -7.61 -16.72 -3.82
CA GLY A 475 -6.70 -16.77 -4.97
C GLY A 475 -7.02 -15.76 -6.09
N THR A 476 -7.00 -14.47 -5.80
CA THR A 476 -6.82 -13.42 -6.81
C THR A 476 -5.42 -12.83 -6.70
N ASP A 477 -4.41 -13.64 -7.05
CA ASP A 477 -3.05 -13.16 -7.34
C ASP A 477 -3.04 -12.39 -8.68
N VAL A 478 -3.73 -11.25 -8.68
CA VAL A 478 -3.25 -10.10 -9.45
C VAL A 478 -1.87 -9.76 -8.90
N ASN A 479 -0.93 -9.35 -9.76
CA ASN A 479 0.40 -8.91 -9.37
C ASN A 479 0.34 -7.57 -8.60
N LEU A 480 -0.18 -7.65 -7.38
CA LEU A 480 -0.17 -6.67 -6.31
C LEU A 480 0.74 -7.23 -5.21
N PRO A 481 1.56 -6.42 -4.53
CA PRO A 481 2.45 -6.92 -3.49
C PRO A 481 1.65 -7.48 -2.30
N ASN A 482 1.57 -8.81 -2.23
CA ASN A 482 1.25 -9.67 -1.09
C ASN A 482 0.47 -8.99 0.07
N PRO A 483 -0.88 -9.02 0.07
CA PRO A 483 -1.68 -8.42 1.12
C PRO A 483 -1.73 -9.31 2.38
N GLN A 484 -0.64 -9.35 3.15
CA GLN A 484 -0.62 -9.93 4.51
C GLN A 484 -1.34 -9.06 5.55
N THR A 485 -2.55 -8.60 5.24
CA THR A 485 -3.51 -8.03 6.19
C THR A 485 -4.93 -8.27 5.69
N SER A 486 -5.69 -9.11 6.38
CA SER A 486 -7.15 -9.20 6.18
C SER A 486 -7.82 -7.90 6.67
N PRO A 487 -8.76 -7.30 5.91
CA PRO A 487 -9.42 -6.04 6.29
C PRO A 487 -10.17 -6.12 7.62
N ALA A 488 -10.70 -7.30 7.98
CA ALA A 488 -11.41 -7.54 9.24
C ALA A 488 -10.56 -7.30 10.52
N ALA A 489 -9.24 -7.18 10.40
CA ALA A 489 -8.35 -6.81 11.51
C ALA A 489 -8.05 -5.29 11.60
N ILE A 490 -8.58 -4.48 10.67
CA ILE A 490 -8.23 -3.06 10.48
C ILE A 490 -9.31 -2.12 11.01
N PHE A 491 -10.55 -2.59 11.15
CA PHE A 491 -11.70 -1.79 11.58
C PHE A 491 -12.43 -2.38 12.81
N PRO A 492 -11.92 -2.17 14.04
CA PRO A 492 -12.77 -2.11 15.22
C PRO A 492 -13.57 -0.80 15.20
N GLU A 493 -14.85 -0.90 15.51
CA GLU A 493 -15.90 0.14 15.38
C GLU A 493 -15.49 1.57 15.76
N LEU A 494 -15.74 2.51 14.84
CA LEU A 494 -15.96 3.93 15.18
C LEU A 494 -17.40 4.11 15.70
N SER A 495 -17.68 3.60 16.89
CA SER A 495 -18.80 4.06 17.71
C SER A 495 -18.24 4.62 19.03
N GLY A 496 -18.67 5.83 19.37
CA GLY A 496 -18.06 6.56 20.48
C GLY A 496 -18.62 6.11 21.82
N ASP A 497 -17.86 5.28 22.55
CA ASP A 497 -18.04 5.20 24.00
C ASP A 497 -16.71 4.99 24.75
N ALA A 498 -16.18 6.09 25.28
CA ALA A 498 -14.99 6.07 26.11
C ALA A 498 -15.34 5.59 27.53
N ARG A 499 -15.30 4.27 27.77
CA ARG A 499 -14.94 3.65 29.08
C ARG A 499 -14.89 2.10 29.04
N LYS A 500 -13.87 1.57 29.73
CA LYS A 500 -13.64 0.15 30.11
C LYS A 500 -13.10 -0.80 29.03
N TRP A 501 -11.77 -0.98 29.04
CA TRP A 501 -11.16 -2.29 28.81
C TRP A 501 -10.78 -2.91 30.17
N PRO A 502 -10.95 -4.23 30.39
CA PRO A 502 -10.60 -4.86 31.65
C PRO A 502 -9.08 -5.04 31.76
N SER A 503 -8.54 -4.73 32.93
CA SER A 503 -7.16 -5.07 33.30
C SER A 503 -6.99 -6.59 33.51
N SER A 504 -5.77 -7.07 33.25
CA SER A 504 -5.25 -8.41 33.61
C SER A 504 -5.99 -9.65 33.07
N ALA A 505 -5.44 -10.21 31.98
CA ALA A 505 -5.49 -11.65 31.71
C ALA A 505 -4.25 -12.07 30.92
N ALA A 506 -3.29 -12.73 31.56
CA ALA A 506 -2.11 -13.27 30.89
C ALA A 506 -2.48 -14.56 30.13
N PRO A 507 -2.11 -14.72 28.84
CA PRO A 507 -2.30 -15.98 28.14
C PRO A 507 -1.24 -16.99 28.57
N ARG A 508 -1.70 -18.20 28.93
CA ARG A 508 -0.87 -19.33 29.34
C ARG A 508 0.05 -19.78 28.20
N THR A 509 1.26 -20.22 28.57
CA THR A 509 2.20 -20.93 27.68
C THR A 509 1.54 -22.17 27.07
N VAL A 510 1.53 -22.24 25.73
CA VAL A 510 1.18 -23.46 24.98
C VAL A 510 2.44 -24.01 24.34
N VAL A 511 2.77 -25.26 24.69
CA VAL A 511 3.97 -25.97 24.22
C VAL A 511 3.83 -26.35 22.74
N ALA A 512 4.89 -26.14 21.96
CA ALA A 512 4.92 -26.49 20.54
C ALA A 512 5.01 -28.02 20.33
N PRO A 513 4.23 -28.61 19.39
CA PRO A 513 4.39 -30.01 19.00
C PRO A 513 5.58 -30.18 18.03
N SER A 514 6.42 -31.18 18.31
CA SER A 514 7.64 -31.51 17.57
C SER A 514 7.39 -32.09 16.16
N LEU A 515 8.21 -31.68 15.20
CA LEU A 515 8.28 -32.27 13.84
C LEU A 515 8.77 -33.74 13.86
N PRO A 516 8.16 -34.66 13.08
CA PRO A 516 8.65 -36.03 12.95
C PRO A 516 9.77 -36.16 11.90
N THR A 517 10.99 -36.50 12.33
CA THR A 517 12.12 -36.83 11.44
C THR A 517 11.92 -38.19 10.76
N ARG A 518 11.77 -38.21 9.43
CA ARG A 518 11.75 -39.47 8.66
C ARG A 518 13.15 -39.89 8.25
N ARG A 519 13.65 -40.95 8.90
CA ARG A 519 14.90 -41.65 8.50
C ARG A 519 14.79 -42.19 7.08
N ILE A 520 15.75 -41.88 6.22
CA ILE A 520 16.00 -42.63 4.97
C ILE A 520 17.19 -43.57 5.23
N ARG A 521 16.96 -44.88 5.14
CA ARG A 521 18.03 -45.88 5.24
C ARG A 521 18.67 -46.11 3.87
N SER A 522 19.99 -46.18 3.91
CA SER A 522 20.91 -46.53 2.82
C SER A 522 20.53 -47.75 1.98
N ARG A 523 20.89 -47.70 0.69
CA ARG A 523 21.49 -48.84 -0.02
C ARG A 523 22.65 -48.37 -0.88
N ILE A 524 23.82 -48.94 -0.63
CA ILE A 524 25.07 -48.72 -1.35
C ILE A 524 25.15 -49.69 -2.53
N ARG A 525 25.69 -49.25 -3.68
CA ARG A 525 26.42 -50.14 -4.60
C ARG A 525 27.68 -49.44 -5.10
N PHE A 526 28.81 -50.17 -5.03
CA PHE A 526 30.14 -49.72 -5.42
C PHE A 526 30.32 -49.71 -6.95
N GLY A 527 31.17 -48.81 -7.45
CA GLY A 527 31.51 -48.70 -8.88
C GLY A 527 32.80 -47.90 -9.15
N ARG A 528 33.95 -48.50 -8.81
CA ARG A 528 35.32 -48.30 -9.35
C ARG A 528 35.77 -46.91 -9.85
N THR A 529 36.78 -46.37 -9.15
CA THR A 529 37.87 -45.47 -9.60
C THR A 529 38.73 -46.11 -10.73
N PRO A 530 39.64 -45.42 -11.48
CA PRO A 530 40.58 -44.39 -10.98
C PRO A 530 41.03 -43.24 -11.91
N ALA A 531 42.04 -42.49 -11.41
CA ALA A 531 42.89 -41.46 -12.03
C ALA A 531 42.26 -40.03 -12.12
N CYS A 532 43.00 -38.91 -11.96
CA CYS A 532 44.41 -38.75 -11.56
C CYS A 532 44.70 -37.41 -10.83
N LEU A 533 45.96 -37.20 -10.43
CA LEU A 533 46.59 -35.93 -10.01
C LEU A 533 47.85 -35.70 -10.89
N PRO A 534 48.37 -34.46 -11.06
CA PRO A 534 49.20 -33.74 -10.06
C PRO A 534 48.84 -32.23 -9.93
N SER A 535 49.15 -31.39 -8.93
CA SER A 535 50.22 -31.22 -7.91
C SER A 535 51.63 -30.86 -8.41
N HIS A 536 52.02 -29.57 -8.33
CA HIS A 536 53.32 -29.13 -7.80
C HIS A 536 53.39 -27.61 -7.49
N LEU A 537 53.83 -27.32 -6.25
CA LEU A 537 54.81 -26.31 -5.78
C LEU A 537 54.76 -24.85 -6.32
N SER A 538 54.60 -23.77 -5.55
CA SER A 538 55.28 -23.26 -4.30
C SER A 538 56.54 -22.39 -4.60
N PRO A 539 57.19 -21.69 -3.62
CA PRO A 539 56.89 -20.29 -3.26
C PRO A 539 58.18 -19.38 -3.20
N VAL A 540 58.39 -18.62 -2.11
CA VAL A 540 59.48 -17.62 -1.80
C VAL A 540 59.14 -16.19 -2.28
N GLY A 541 59.25 -15.09 -1.53
CA GLY A 541 59.99 -14.76 -0.28
C GLY A 541 61.09 -13.71 -0.62
N GLY A 542 61.43 -12.67 0.15
CA GLY A 542 61.01 -12.14 1.46
C GLY A 542 61.39 -10.63 1.57
N VAL A 543 61.18 -9.93 2.71
CA VAL A 543 62.22 -9.69 3.77
C VAL A 543 63.20 -8.54 3.39
N HIS A 544 63.57 -7.50 4.16
CA HIS A 544 63.55 -7.16 5.61
C HIS A 544 63.47 -5.61 5.83
N ASP A 545 62.98 -5.18 7.00
CA ASP A 545 63.51 -4.18 8.00
C ASP A 545 63.93 -2.74 7.57
N ASP A 546 64.06 -1.71 8.43
CA ASP A 546 63.90 -1.55 9.90
C ASP A 546 63.59 -0.08 10.31
N ALA A 547 63.38 0.16 11.63
CA ALA A 547 63.49 1.37 12.50
C ALA A 547 63.88 2.80 11.94
N ALA A 548 63.75 3.95 12.63
CA ALA A 548 63.54 4.29 14.05
C ALA A 548 62.99 5.73 14.28
N SER A 549 62.77 6.05 15.56
CA SER A 549 62.41 7.31 16.27
C SER A 549 63.12 8.65 15.94
N SER A 550 62.39 9.77 16.13
CA SER A 550 62.74 11.05 16.85
C SER A 550 61.88 12.21 16.26
N GLU A 551 61.09 13.03 16.97
CA GLU A 551 61.25 13.92 18.14
C GLU A 551 61.59 15.39 17.78
N MET A 552 60.98 16.32 18.55
CA MET A 552 61.18 17.79 18.66
C MET A 552 60.61 18.76 17.61
N ALA A 553 60.01 19.83 18.17
CA ALA A 553 59.60 21.09 17.55
C ALA A 553 60.73 22.15 17.73
N PRO A 554 60.58 23.48 17.50
CA PRO A 554 59.45 24.33 17.93
C PRO A 554 58.45 24.72 16.83
#